data_AF-A0A956N526-F1
#
_entry.id   AF-A0A956N526-F1
#
_cell.length_a   1.000
_cell.length_b   1.000
_cell.length_c   1.000
_cell.angle_alpha   90.00
_cell.angle_beta   90.00
_cell.angle_gamma   90.00
#
_symmetry.space_group_name_H-M   'P 1'
#
loop_
_entity.id
_entity.type
_entity.pdbx_description
1 polymer ?
#
loop_
_entity_poly.entity_id
_entity_poly.type
_entity_poly.pdbx_seq_one_letter_code
_entity_poly.pdbx_strand_id
1 'polypeptide(L)'
;GNISKRFSASGFPFARYSGACPLWSVHAAFLTPGFIRTQLSEMPDGSRWFSLARTVRKAGGGHHVRQSRFAIELGCEARRANEIVYADGTDLAAKAAIPVGVSCRMCERMDCRQRAFPPMHHRIAIDENVRGLSFYYSPGKDR
;
A
#
# COMPACT_ATOMS: atom_id res chain seq x y z
N GLY A 1 -2.48 -1.32 -9.32
CA GLY A 1 -1.82 -1.69 -10.60
C GLY A 1 -1.68 -3.19 -10.71
N ASN A 2 -1.23 -3.70 -11.87
CA ASN A 2 -0.99 -5.14 -12.07
C ASN A 2 0.32 -5.57 -11.38
N ILE A 3 0.26 -6.65 -10.60
CA ILE A 3 1.43 -7.21 -9.89
C ILE A 3 1.86 -8.49 -10.61
N SER A 4 3.00 -8.42 -11.29
CA SER A 4 3.52 -9.52 -12.11
C SER A 4 4.44 -10.50 -11.37
N LYS A 5 5.03 -10.08 -10.24
CA LYS A 5 5.98 -10.90 -9.46
C LYS A 5 5.77 -10.68 -7.96
N ARG A 6 5.92 -11.75 -7.17
CA ARG A 6 5.82 -11.73 -5.71
C ARG A 6 6.81 -12.73 -5.14
N PHE A 7 7.60 -12.30 -4.17
CA PHE A 7 8.52 -13.14 -3.42
C PHE A 7 8.42 -12.74 -1.95
N SER A 8 8.45 -13.71 -1.05
CA SER A 8 8.36 -13.46 0.39
C SER A 8 9.10 -14.55 1.14
N ALA A 9 10.03 -14.15 2.00
CA ALA A 9 10.75 -15.07 2.89
C ALA A 9 10.07 -15.17 4.27
N SER A 10 9.47 -14.07 4.74
CA SER A 10 8.95 -13.93 6.12
C SER A 10 7.53 -13.36 6.19
N GLY A 11 6.74 -13.47 5.11
CA GLY A 11 5.32 -13.09 5.16
C GLY A 11 5.04 -11.60 4.96
N PHE A 12 5.87 -10.86 4.20
CA PHE A 12 5.59 -9.47 3.83
C PHE A 12 4.15 -9.34 3.31
N PRO A 13 3.28 -8.53 3.97
CA PRO A 13 1.82 -8.58 3.81
C PRO A 13 1.34 -7.79 2.59
N PHE A 14 2.12 -7.83 1.51
CA PHE A 14 1.74 -7.28 0.23
C PHE A 14 0.81 -8.25 -0.49
N ALA A 15 -0.25 -7.71 -1.10
CA ALA A 15 -1.42 -8.46 -1.56
C ALA A 15 -1.07 -9.78 -2.27
N ARG A 16 -1.39 -10.91 -1.62
CA ARG A 16 -1.35 -12.25 -2.23
C ARG A 16 -2.28 -12.34 -3.44
N TYR A 17 -3.34 -11.54 -3.45
CA TYR A 17 -4.37 -11.48 -4.48
C TYR A 17 -4.24 -10.21 -5.35
N SER A 18 -5.00 -10.14 -6.45
CA SER A 18 -5.12 -8.91 -7.25
C SER A 18 -5.81 -7.81 -6.44
N GLY A 19 -5.52 -6.52 -6.72
CA GLY A 19 -6.17 -5.39 -6.07
C GLY A 19 -5.49 -4.88 -4.78
N ALA A 20 -4.16 -4.85 -4.76
CA ALA A 20 -3.39 -4.29 -3.65
C ALA A 20 -3.85 -2.90 -3.23
N CYS A 21 -3.71 -2.58 -1.94
CA CYS A 21 -4.06 -1.27 -1.42
C CYS A 21 -3.31 -0.16 -2.19
N PRO A 22 -4.01 0.85 -2.72
CA PRO A 22 -3.38 1.93 -3.47
C PRO A 22 -2.40 2.80 -2.65
N LEU A 23 -2.46 2.72 -1.32
CA LEU A 23 -1.60 3.47 -0.40
C LEU A 23 -0.19 2.88 -0.25
N TRP A 24 0.07 1.67 -0.78
CA TRP A 24 1.42 1.11 -0.83
C TRP A 24 2.36 1.94 -1.71
N SER A 25 3.58 2.16 -1.22
CA SER A 25 4.57 3.02 -1.87
C SER A 25 4.93 2.62 -3.31
N VAL A 26 4.84 1.34 -3.67
CA VAL A 26 5.02 0.83 -5.04
C VAL A 26 4.16 1.54 -6.07
N HIS A 27 2.94 1.94 -5.69
CA HIS A 27 2.05 2.64 -6.60
C HIS A 27 2.48 4.10 -6.77
N ALA A 28 2.86 4.75 -5.66
CA ALA A 28 3.34 6.12 -5.67
C ALA A 28 4.74 6.28 -6.30
N ALA A 29 5.52 5.19 -6.43
CA ALA A 29 6.84 5.21 -7.08
C ALA A 29 6.78 5.69 -8.54
N PHE A 30 5.67 5.44 -9.25
CA PHE A 30 5.49 5.91 -10.62
C PHE A 30 5.39 7.44 -10.75
N LEU A 31 5.05 8.15 -9.67
CA LEU A 31 4.98 9.61 -9.65
C LEU A 31 6.36 10.27 -9.66
N THR A 32 7.38 9.56 -9.15
CA THR A 32 8.77 10.03 -9.08
C THR A 32 9.72 8.98 -9.67
N PRO A 33 9.70 8.79 -11.00
CA PRO A 33 10.44 7.71 -11.63
C PRO A 33 11.95 7.79 -11.36
N GLY A 34 12.56 6.66 -11.02
CA GLY A 34 13.99 6.54 -10.76
C GLY A 34 14.41 6.96 -9.35
N PHE A 35 13.55 7.63 -8.58
CA PHE A 35 13.78 7.92 -7.17
C PHE A 35 13.35 6.76 -6.28
N ILE A 36 14.08 6.56 -5.19
CA ILE A 36 13.71 5.61 -4.14
C ILE A 36 12.73 6.33 -3.21
N ARG A 37 11.58 5.70 -2.98
CA ARG A 37 10.61 6.14 -1.97
C ARG A 37 10.65 5.16 -0.83
N THR A 38 10.69 5.66 0.40
CA THR A 38 10.57 4.86 1.61
C THR A 38 9.20 5.06 2.24
N GLN A 39 8.72 4.06 2.97
CA GLN A 39 7.43 4.10 3.64
C GLN A 39 7.47 3.25 4.90
N LEU A 40 7.01 3.82 6.00
CA LEU A 40 6.58 3.08 7.18
C LEU A 40 5.07 2.84 7.07
N SER A 41 4.68 1.57 7.06
CA SER A 41 3.31 1.11 6.86
C SER A 41 2.81 0.37 8.09
N GLU A 42 1.54 0.59 8.45
CA GLU A 42 0.86 -0.13 9.53
C GLU A 42 -0.33 -0.92 8.99
N MET A 43 -0.32 -2.22 9.23
CA MET A 43 -1.38 -3.15 8.83
C MET A 43 -2.59 -3.05 9.78
N PRO A 44 -3.77 -3.59 9.41
CA PRO A 44 -4.94 -3.59 10.30
C PRO A 44 -4.72 -4.34 11.62
N ASP A 45 -3.84 -5.34 11.64
CA ASP A 45 -3.43 -6.09 12.83
C ASP A 45 -2.41 -5.35 13.73
N GLY A 46 -2.05 -4.11 13.36
CA GLY A 46 -1.07 -3.28 14.07
C GLY A 46 0.39 -3.61 13.74
N SER A 47 0.66 -4.64 12.92
CA SER A 47 2.03 -4.93 12.50
C SER A 47 2.61 -3.81 11.64
N ARG A 48 3.87 -3.47 11.90
CA ARG A 48 4.58 -2.37 11.23
C ARG A 48 5.68 -2.86 10.30
N TRP A 49 5.71 -2.25 9.12
CA TRP A 49 6.57 -2.66 8.02
C TRP A 49 7.27 -1.45 7.43
N PHE A 50 8.58 -1.56 7.23
CA PHE A 50 9.33 -0.61 6.46
C PHE A 50 9.47 -1.13 5.04
N SER A 51 9.23 -0.29 4.04
CA SER A 51 9.45 -0.63 2.65
C SER A 51 10.11 0.48 1.87
N LEU A 52 10.74 0.08 0.77
CA LEU A 52 11.30 0.97 -0.24
C LEU A 52 10.81 0.55 -1.62
N ALA A 53 10.47 1.54 -2.45
CA ALA A 53 9.98 1.33 -3.80
C ALA A 53 10.71 2.21 -4.81
N ARG A 54 10.98 1.65 -6.00
CA ARG A 54 11.61 2.37 -7.11
C ARG A 54 11.10 1.86 -8.45
N THR A 55 10.94 2.75 -9.42
CA THR A 55 10.65 2.32 -10.79
C THR A 55 11.90 1.82 -11.50
N VAL A 56 11.77 0.73 -12.24
CA VAL A 56 12.79 0.23 -13.16
C VAL A 56 12.26 0.25 -14.59
N ARG A 57 13.15 0.53 -15.54
CA ARG A 57 12.87 0.40 -16.97
C ARG A 57 13.40 -0.95 -17.44
N LYS A 58 12.61 -1.68 -18.23
CA LYS A 58 13.14 -2.84 -18.94
C LYS A 58 14.07 -2.34 -20.06
N ALA A 59 15.30 -2.84 -20.10
CA ALA A 59 16.24 -2.50 -21.16
C ALA A 59 15.68 -2.92 -22.54
N GLY A 60 15.94 -2.09 -23.56
CA GLY A 60 15.55 -2.34 -24.95
C GLY A 60 14.62 -1.27 -25.55
N GLY A 61 14.55 -1.28 -26.88
CA GLY A 61 13.74 -0.36 -27.70
C GLY A 61 14.51 0.84 -28.27
N GLY A 62 13.91 1.50 -29.25
CA GLY A 62 14.38 2.76 -29.83
C GLY A 62 13.47 3.94 -29.46
N HIS A 63 13.76 5.13 -30.00
CA HIS A 63 13.00 6.35 -29.72
C HIS A 63 11.48 6.18 -29.94
N HIS A 64 11.08 5.37 -30.93
CA HIS A 64 9.68 5.13 -31.28
C HIS A 64 9.03 3.95 -30.54
N VAL A 65 9.75 3.26 -29.64
CA VAL A 65 9.22 2.09 -28.95
C VAL A 65 8.70 2.46 -27.56
N ARG A 66 7.45 2.06 -27.27
CA ARG A 66 6.86 2.26 -25.94
C ARG A 66 7.66 1.51 -24.88
N GLN A 67 8.19 2.27 -23.92
CA GLN A 67 9.05 1.75 -22.87
C GLN A 67 8.24 1.02 -21.79
N SER A 68 8.61 -0.21 -21.46
CA SER A 68 8.04 -0.95 -20.34
C SER A 68 8.65 -0.48 -19.03
N ARG A 69 7.80 0.04 -18.13
CA ARG A 69 8.21 0.51 -16.80
C ARG A 69 7.51 -0.33 -15.73
N PHE A 70 8.29 -0.77 -14.76
CA PHE A 70 7.82 -1.49 -13.59
C PHE A 70 8.16 -0.71 -12.33
N ALA A 71 7.49 -1.01 -11.23
CA ALA A 71 7.92 -0.60 -9.90
C ALA A 71 8.22 -1.86 -9.09
N ILE A 72 9.31 -1.81 -8.34
CA ILE A 72 9.72 -2.88 -7.44
C ILE A 72 9.63 -2.29 -6.03
N GLU A 73 9.03 -3.04 -5.12
CA GLU A 73 9.01 -2.74 -3.69
C GLU A 73 9.64 -3.91 -2.93
N LEU A 74 10.48 -3.56 -1.96
CA LEU A 74 11.08 -4.47 -1.01
C LEU A 74 10.72 -3.98 0.38
N GLY A 75 10.45 -4.89 1.31
CA GLY A 75 10.14 -4.51 2.67
C GLY A 75 10.44 -5.59 3.69
N CYS A 76 10.51 -5.16 4.94
CA CYS A 76 10.76 -5.97 6.11
C CYS A 76 9.93 -5.46 7.29
N GLU A 77 9.87 -6.24 8.36
CA GLU A 77 9.31 -5.76 9.61
C GLU A 77 10.09 -4.52 10.09
N ALA A 78 9.37 -3.52 10.61
CA ALA A 78 9.97 -2.23 11.00
C ALA A 78 11.11 -2.39 12.02
N ARG A 79 11.04 -3.40 12.90
CA ARG A 79 12.08 -3.71 13.88
C ARG A 79 13.44 -4.13 13.28
N ARG A 80 13.48 -4.49 11.99
CA ARG A 80 14.70 -4.86 11.25
C ARG A 80 15.18 -3.74 10.32
N ALA A 81 14.43 -2.65 10.22
CA ALA A 81 14.71 -1.61 9.23
C ALA A 81 16.01 -0.84 9.53
N ASN A 82 16.49 -0.84 10.78
CA ASN A 82 17.78 -0.27 11.16
C ASN A 82 19.00 -0.95 10.50
N GLU A 83 18.82 -2.13 9.89
CA GLU A 83 19.85 -2.80 9.10
C GLU A 83 19.85 -2.35 7.62
N ILE A 84 18.95 -1.43 7.25
CA ILE A 84 18.78 -0.94 5.88
C ILE A 84 19.17 0.54 5.84
N VAL A 85 20.19 0.89 5.05
CA VAL A 85 20.66 2.28 4.88
C VAL A 85 19.55 3.26 4.48
N TYR A 86 18.52 2.79 3.75
CA TYR A 86 17.39 3.63 3.36
C TYR A 86 16.45 4.00 4.52
N ALA A 87 16.58 3.34 5.66
CA ALA A 87 15.84 3.70 6.88
C ALA A 87 16.52 4.83 7.66
N ASP A 88 17.73 5.25 7.28
CA ASP A 88 18.45 6.33 7.95
C ASP A 88 17.59 7.61 8.00
N GLY A 89 17.52 8.22 9.19
CA GLY A 89 16.71 9.41 9.43
C GLY A 89 15.19 9.18 9.45
N THR A 90 14.72 7.93 9.26
CA THR A 90 13.30 7.59 9.40
C THR A 90 12.99 7.28 10.86
N ASP A 91 12.00 7.97 11.44
CA ASP A 91 11.46 7.59 12.74
C ASP A 91 10.61 6.32 12.60
N LEU A 92 11.21 5.17 12.92
CA LEU A 92 10.57 3.86 12.84
C LEU A 92 9.53 3.63 13.95
N ALA A 93 9.58 4.43 15.02
CA ALA A 93 8.60 4.42 16.10
C ALA A 93 7.44 5.40 15.86
N ALA A 94 7.51 6.19 14.79
CA ALA A 94 6.56 7.25 14.48
C ALA A 94 5.12 6.77 14.59
N LYS A 95 4.28 7.57 15.26
CA LYS A 95 2.82 7.40 15.24
C LYS A 95 2.22 7.67 13.86
N ALA A 96 2.98 8.31 12.96
CA ALA A 96 2.58 8.68 11.62
C ALA A 96 2.82 7.58 10.57
N ALA A 97 2.93 6.31 10.97
CA ALA A 97 2.95 5.18 10.03
C ALA A 97 1.69 5.21 9.15
N ILE A 98 1.83 4.96 7.85
CA ILE A 98 0.72 5.04 6.91
C ILE A 98 -0.18 3.82 7.11
N PRO A 99 -1.48 4.01 7.44
CA PRO A 99 -2.40 2.90 7.62
C PRO A 99 -2.72 2.29 6.26
N VAL A 100 -2.24 1.07 6.03
CA VAL A 100 -2.45 0.32 4.78
C VAL A 100 -3.28 -0.94 5.05
N GLY A 101 -3.58 -1.67 3.98
CA GLY A 101 -4.18 -3.00 4.07
C GLY A 101 -3.72 -3.87 2.91
N VAL A 102 -4.15 -5.13 2.91
CA VAL A 102 -3.85 -6.08 1.83
C VAL A 102 -4.56 -5.70 0.53
N SER A 103 -5.88 -5.53 0.56
CA SER A 103 -6.73 -5.11 -0.55
C SER A 103 -8.00 -4.47 0.01
N CYS A 104 -8.71 -3.64 -0.77
CA CYS A 104 -9.95 -3.00 -0.26
C CYS A 104 -10.99 -4.03 0.20
N ARG A 105 -11.13 -5.16 -0.51
CA ARG A 105 -12.12 -6.21 -0.21
C ARG A 105 -11.82 -6.99 1.06
N MET A 106 -10.56 -7.03 1.48
CA MET A 106 -10.12 -7.77 2.69
C MET A 106 -9.68 -6.83 3.82
N CYS A 107 -9.65 -5.52 3.58
CA CYS A 107 -9.24 -4.54 4.59
C CYS A 107 -10.42 -4.19 5.48
N GLU A 108 -10.23 -4.30 6.79
CA GLU A 108 -11.23 -4.02 7.83
C GLU A 108 -11.31 -2.52 8.20
N ARG A 109 -10.34 -1.69 7.76
CA ARG A 109 -10.31 -0.25 8.10
C ARG A 109 -11.46 0.51 7.45
N MET A 110 -12.46 0.91 8.23
CA MET A 110 -13.65 1.61 7.70
C MET A 110 -13.42 3.11 7.46
N ASP A 111 -12.41 3.69 8.10
CA ASP A 111 -12.01 5.11 8.02
C ASP A 111 -11.08 5.44 6.84
N CYS A 112 -11.08 4.63 5.78
CA CYS A 112 -10.17 4.80 4.64
C CYS A 112 -10.79 5.64 3.51
N ARG A 113 -10.30 6.87 3.32
CA ARG A 113 -10.70 7.77 2.21
C ARG A 113 -10.39 7.22 0.82
N GLN A 114 -9.36 6.39 0.70
CA GLN A 114 -8.90 5.83 -0.57
C GLN A 114 -9.62 4.50 -0.93
N ARG A 115 -10.62 4.10 -0.14
CA ARG A 115 -11.32 2.82 -0.31
C ARG A 115 -12.07 2.76 -1.65
N ALA A 116 -11.70 1.80 -2.49
CA ALA A 116 -12.28 1.60 -3.81
C ALA A 116 -13.41 0.56 -3.85
N PHE A 117 -13.38 -0.43 -2.95
CA PHE A 117 -14.36 -1.52 -2.88
C PHE A 117 -14.82 -1.76 -1.45
N PRO A 118 -16.05 -2.28 -1.26
CA PRO A 118 -16.54 -2.64 0.07
C PRO A 118 -15.77 -3.84 0.64
N PRO A 119 -15.59 -3.91 1.97
CA PRO A 119 -15.07 -5.11 2.60
C PRO A 119 -16.04 -6.28 2.43
N MET A 120 -15.54 -7.49 2.19
CA MET A 120 -16.39 -8.68 2.05
C MET A 120 -17.06 -9.11 3.36
N HIS A 121 -16.45 -8.80 4.50
CA HIS A 121 -16.91 -9.21 5.82
C HIS A 121 -17.72 -8.12 6.55
N HIS A 122 -18.02 -7.00 5.90
CA HIS A 122 -18.83 -5.93 6.49
C HIS A 122 -20.14 -5.76 5.71
N ARG A 123 -21.22 -5.56 6.47
CA ARG A 123 -22.50 -5.15 5.88
C ARG A 123 -22.41 -3.70 5.42
N ILE A 124 -22.73 -3.46 4.15
CA ILE A 124 -22.84 -2.10 3.63
C ILE A 124 -24.17 -1.53 4.12
N ALA A 125 -24.11 -0.50 4.96
CA ALA A 125 -25.25 0.34 5.28
C ALA A 125 -25.10 1.63 4.48
N ILE A 126 -26.11 2.01 3.69
CA ILE A 126 -26.16 3.29 2.99
C ILE A 126 -27.15 4.17 3.74
N ASP A 127 -26.73 5.38 4.07
CA ASP A 127 -27.60 6.43 4.59
C ASP A 127 -27.56 7.60 3.60
N GLU A 128 -28.69 7.84 2.93
CA GLU A 128 -28.82 8.87 1.89
C GLU A 128 -28.57 10.28 2.41
N ASN A 129 -28.70 10.49 3.73
CA ASN A 129 -28.52 11.79 4.37
C ASN A 129 -27.10 12.01 4.90
N VAL A 130 -26.22 11.00 4.79
CA VAL A 130 -24.89 11.05 5.39
C VAL A 130 -23.80 10.86 4.33
N ARG A 131 -22.87 11.82 4.27
CA ARG A 131 -21.69 11.73 3.41
C ARG A 131 -20.48 11.26 4.21
N GLY A 132 -20.17 9.97 4.09
CA GLY A 132 -19.00 9.36 4.72
C GLY A 132 -17.65 9.71 4.09
N LEU A 133 -16.55 9.28 4.74
CA LEU A 133 -15.17 9.37 4.23
C LEU A 133 -14.95 8.61 2.91
N SER A 134 -15.73 7.57 2.69
CA SER A 134 -15.82 6.85 1.43
C SER A 134 -17.27 6.43 1.20
N PHE A 135 -17.62 6.04 -0.03
CA PHE A 135 -18.96 5.56 -0.36
C PHE A 135 -19.39 4.33 0.48
N TYR A 136 -18.44 3.57 0.98
CA TYR A 136 -18.68 2.34 1.75
C TYR A 136 -18.60 2.56 3.26
N TYR A 137 -18.53 3.82 3.71
CA TYR A 137 -18.51 4.19 5.11
C TYR A 137 -19.77 4.97 5.46
N SER A 138 -20.51 4.49 6.46
CA SER A 138 -21.63 5.22 7.05
C SER A 138 -21.31 5.52 8.51
N PRO A 139 -20.99 6.78 8.86
CA PRO A 139 -20.77 7.16 10.25
C PRO A 139 -22.05 6.94 11.06
N GLY A 140 -21.95 6.16 12.15
CA GLY A 140 -22.99 6.09 13.18
C GLY A 140 -23.81 4.80 13.31
N LYS A 141 -23.50 3.72 12.58
CA LYS A 141 -24.21 2.42 12.72
C LYS A 141 -23.40 1.25 13.32
N ASP A 142 -22.12 1.45 13.62
CA ASP A 142 -21.26 0.43 14.28
C ASP A 142 -21.23 0.61 15.81
N ARG A 143 -22.40 0.85 16.41
CA ARG A 143 -22.62 0.75 17.87
C ARG A 143 -23.66 -0.31 18.15
#